data_AF-A0A3M2CK04-F1
#
_entry.id   AF-A0A3M2CK04-F1
#
_cell.length_a   1.000
_cell.length_b   1.000
_cell.length_c   1.000
_cell.angle_alpha   90.00
_cell.angle_beta   90.00
_cell.angle_gamma   90.00
#
_symmetry.space_group_name_H-M   'P 1'
#
loop_
_entity.id
_entity.type
_entity.pdbx_description
1 polymer ?
#
loop_
_entity_poly.entity_id
_entity_poly.type
_entity_poly.pdbx_seq_one_letter_code
_entity_poly.pdbx_strand_id
1 'polypeptide(L)'
;TRQAIGYPLVFPSDEFYLIAGQEPPSYDEFSEIPQIENGVGMVSRFYWGFSELLHDFPSVLPRHYRVAAITTAMGRKVIQKLIDAMNERIENLRIEALTVTNSLFGPGITVTGLLPGRDFLSAIQESPNFDLYLIPENALRPWDQRFLDDMTFQELETKANKPIRVGGSTAATFAHAALADFSPY
;
A
#
# COMPACT_ATOMS: atom_id res chain seq x y z
N THR A 1 25.26 -20.15 18.90
CA THR A 1 24.35 -21.24 19.29
C THR A 1 23.35 -21.49 18.18
N ARG A 2 23.77 -22.20 17.12
CA ARG A 2 22.88 -22.80 16.11
C ARG A 2 22.68 -24.24 16.56
N GLN A 3 21.58 -24.53 17.27
CA GLN A 3 20.98 -25.87 17.41
C GLN A 3 19.91 -25.82 18.50
N ALA A 4 18.63 -25.91 18.07
CA ALA A 4 17.52 -26.57 18.78
C ALA A 4 16.15 -26.29 18.13
N ILE A 5 16.06 -25.34 17.20
CA ILE A 5 14.78 -25.01 16.55
C ILE A 5 15.06 -24.73 15.07
N GLY A 6 14.33 -25.42 14.19
CA GLY A 6 14.50 -25.35 12.73
C GLY A 6 14.06 -24.02 12.11
N TYR A 7 14.13 -22.92 12.86
CA TYR A 7 13.74 -21.58 12.45
C TYR A 7 14.64 -20.53 13.15
N PRO A 8 14.83 -19.34 12.54
CA PRO A 8 15.59 -18.24 13.15
C PRO A 8 15.01 -17.83 14.51
N LEU A 9 15.88 -17.59 15.50
CA LEU A 9 15.47 -17.12 16.84
C LEU A 9 14.99 -15.65 16.82
N VAL A 10 15.40 -14.87 15.83
CA VAL A 10 15.10 -13.45 15.67
C VAL A 10 14.72 -13.19 14.21
N PHE A 11 13.61 -12.48 14.02
CA PHE A 11 13.14 -12.03 12.71
C PHE A 11 13.16 -10.49 12.69
N PRO A 12 14.12 -9.85 11.97
CA PRO A 12 14.08 -8.41 11.74
C PRO A 12 12.84 -8.03 10.94
N SER A 13 12.25 -6.87 11.21
CA SER A 13 11.16 -6.34 10.39
C SER A 13 11.64 -6.02 8.97
N ASP A 14 10.73 -6.06 8.01
CA ASP A 14 11.01 -5.72 6.61
C ASP A 14 11.56 -4.31 6.47
N GLU A 15 11.15 -3.39 7.35
CA GLU A 15 11.68 -2.03 7.44
C GLU A 15 13.21 -2.02 7.61
N PHE A 16 13.78 -2.94 8.39
CA PHE A 16 15.23 -3.03 8.60
C PHE A 16 15.99 -3.30 7.29
N TYR A 17 15.49 -4.22 6.48
CA TYR A 17 16.07 -4.54 5.16
C TYR A 17 15.91 -3.37 4.19
N LEU A 18 14.72 -2.77 4.15
CA LEU A 18 14.41 -1.69 3.21
C LEU A 18 15.18 -0.40 3.50
N ILE A 19 15.48 -0.10 4.78
CA ILE A 19 16.41 0.98 5.17
C ILE A 19 17.82 0.69 4.64
N ALA A 20 18.26 -0.57 4.73
CA ALA A 20 19.56 -1.02 4.21
C ALA A 20 19.61 -1.12 2.67
N GLY A 21 18.49 -0.85 1.96
CA GLY A 21 18.40 -0.99 0.51
C GLY A 21 18.39 -2.45 0.04
N GLN A 22 18.05 -3.38 0.93
CA GLN A 22 17.94 -4.81 0.63
C GLN A 22 16.47 -5.22 0.54
N GLU A 23 16.19 -6.23 -0.27
CA GLU A 23 14.87 -6.88 -0.26
C GLU A 23 14.77 -7.75 1.01
N PRO A 24 13.65 -7.67 1.76
CA PRO A 24 13.38 -8.60 2.86
C PRO A 24 13.36 -10.05 2.37
N PRO A 25 13.68 -11.02 3.24
CA PRO A 25 13.63 -12.43 2.86
C PRO A 25 12.20 -12.85 2.46
N SER A 26 12.13 -13.79 1.51
CA SER A 26 10.88 -14.52 1.29
C SER A 26 10.58 -15.41 2.50
N TYR A 27 9.30 -15.58 2.80
CA TYR A 27 8.80 -16.48 3.84
C TYR A 27 8.00 -17.65 3.25
N ASP A 28 8.19 -17.97 1.96
CA ASP A 28 7.43 -19.01 1.24
C ASP A 28 7.58 -20.42 1.87
N GLU A 29 8.65 -20.65 2.63
CA GLU A 29 8.88 -21.91 3.36
C GLU A 29 8.03 -22.05 4.64
N PHE A 30 7.39 -20.96 5.09
CA PHE A 30 6.55 -20.95 6.28
C PHE A 30 5.06 -20.95 5.91
N SER A 31 4.28 -21.80 6.56
CA SER A 31 2.82 -21.81 6.41
C SER A 31 2.17 -20.52 6.96
N GLU A 32 2.81 -19.90 7.95
CA GLU A 32 2.41 -18.63 8.56
C GLU A 32 3.65 -17.78 8.83
N ILE A 33 3.57 -16.47 8.56
CA ILE A 33 4.68 -15.55 8.78
C ILE A 33 4.72 -15.16 10.27
N PRO A 34 5.82 -15.43 10.99
CA PRO A 34 5.93 -15.07 12.40
C PRO A 34 5.83 -13.55 12.60
N GLN A 35 4.92 -13.11 13.48
CA GLN A 35 4.79 -11.70 13.89
C GLN A 35 4.61 -10.70 12.74
N ILE A 36 3.78 -11.06 11.74
CA ILE A 36 3.47 -10.16 10.62
C ILE A 36 2.94 -8.79 11.08
N GLU A 37 2.19 -8.75 12.18
CA GLU A 37 1.69 -7.52 12.81
C GLU A 37 2.81 -6.59 13.29
N ASN A 38 4.01 -7.12 13.56
CA ASN A 38 5.19 -6.36 13.95
C ASN A 38 6.12 -6.03 12.76
N GLY A 39 5.64 -6.16 11.53
CA GLY A 39 6.38 -5.76 10.34
C GLY A 39 7.29 -6.81 9.72
N VAL A 40 7.21 -8.07 10.15
CA VAL A 40 7.99 -9.19 9.58
C VAL A 40 7.23 -9.79 8.39
N GLY A 41 7.85 -9.84 7.21
CA GLY A 41 7.29 -10.49 6.01
C GLY A 41 6.06 -9.83 5.40
N MET A 42 5.80 -8.56 5.75
CA MET A 42 4.74 -7.75 5.14
C MET A 42 4.93 -7.58 3.63
N VAL A 43 6.16 -7.44 3.14
CA VAL A 43 6.47 -7.31 1.70
C VAL A 43 6.17 -8.62 0.98
N SER A 44 6.63 -9.75 1.53
CA SER A 44 6.38 -11.08 0.97
C SER A 44 4.88 -11.38 0.97
N ARG A 45 4.17 -11.05 2.05
CA ARG A 45 2.70 -11.16 2.11
C ARG A 45 2.02 -10.25 1.10
N PHE A 46 2.51 -9.03 0.91
CA PHE A 46 1.94 -8.08 -0.03
C PHE A 46 1.98 -8.65 -1.47
N TYR A 47 3.09 -9.24 -1.87
CA TYR A 47 3.25 -9.81 -3.22
C TYR A 47 2.70 -11.23 -3.39
N TRP A 48 2.16 -11.83 -2.34
CA TRP A 48 1.63 -13.20 -2.40
C TRP A 48 0.54 -13.32 -3.47
N GLY A 49 0.71 -14.25 -4.42
CA GLY A 49 -0.27 -14.52 -5.48
C GLY A 49 -0.36 -13.43 -6.56
N PHE A 50 0.57 -12.47 -6.57
CA PHE A 50 0.54 -11.37 -7.52
C PHE A 50 0.77 -11.81 -8.97
N SER A 51 1.65 -12.81 -9.18
CA SER A 51 1.94 -13.35 -10.52
C SER A 51 0.70 -13.90 -11.21
N GLU A 52 -0.12 -14.66 -10.48
CA GLU A 52 -1.34 -15.25 -10.99
C GLU A 52 -2.37 -14.16 -11.33
N LEU A 53 -2.50 -13.17 -10.45
CA LEU A 53 -3.46 -12.08 -10.57
C LEU A 53 -3.20 -11.16 -11.79
N LEU A 54 -1.94 -11.00 -12.20
CA LEU A 54 -1.61 -10.26 -13.42
C LEU A 54 -2.27 -10.85 -14.67
N HIS A 55 -2.53 -12.16 -14.70
CA HIS A 55 -3.16 -12.81 -15.85
C HIS A 55 -4.62 -12.39 -16.05
N ASP A 56 -5.29 -11.98 -14.97
CA ASP A 56 -6.71 -11.66 -14.98
C ASP A 56 -6.99 -10.17 -15.26
N PHE A 57 -5.95 -9.34 -15.37
CA PHE A 57 -6.12 -7.92 -15.65
C PHE A 57 -6.44 -7.63 -17.12
N PRO A 58 -7.27 -6.60 -17.39
CA PRO A 58 -7.48 -6.13 -18.74
C PRO A 58 -6.16 -5.59 -19.32
N SER A 59 -5.94 -5.79 -20.62
CA SER A 59 -4.79 -5.21 -21.30
C SER A 59 -4.97 -3.72 -21.63
N VAL A 60 -6.21 -3.20 -21.60
CA VAL A 60 -6.55 -1.81 -21.91
C VAL A 60 -7.80 -1.37 -21.14
N LEU A 61 -7.80 -0.13 -20.64
CA LEU A 61 -8.99 0.52 -20.07
C LEU A 61 -9.77 1.30 -21.14
N PRO A 62 -11.12 1.40 -21.01
CA PRO A 62 -11.96 2.09 -22.00
C PRO A 62 -11.75 3.61 -22.06
N ARG A 63 -11.04 4.19 -21.09
CA ARG A 63 -10.64 5.59 -21.05
C ARG A 63 -9.31 5.74 -20.31
N HIS A 64 -8.60 6.85 -20.55
CA HIS A 64 -7.49 7.23 -19.69
C HIS A 64 -7.95 7.36 -18.24
N TYR A 65 -7.24 6.72 -17.33
CA TYR A 65 -7.57 6.66 -15.92
C TYR A 65 -6.31 6.82 -15.07
N ARG A 66 -6.29 7.88 -14.26
CA ARG A 66 -5.15 8.24 -13.41
C ARG A 66 -5.46 7.94 -11.96
N VAL A 67 -4.62 7.12 -11.34
CA VAL A 67 -4.74 6.74 -9.93
C VAL A 67 -3.54 7.27 -9.15
N ALA A 68 -3.80 7.91 -8.01
CA ALA A 68 -2.77 8.31 -7.06
C ALA A 68 -2.76 7.33 -5.89
N ALA A 69 -1.68 6.57 -5.71
CA ALA A 69 -1.45 5.77 -4.52
C ALA A 69 -0.71 6.60 -3.47
N ILE A 70 -1.42 7.06 -2.44
CA ILE A 70 -0.82 7.87 -1.38
C ILE A 70 -0.11 6.94 -0.40
N THR A 71 1.17 7.18 -0.17
CA THR A 71 2.03 6.30 0.62
C THR A 71 3.19 7.06 1.25
N THR A 72 3.98 6.40 2.09
CA THR A 72 5.22 6.95 2.65
C THR A 72 6.43 6.60 1.80
N ALA A 73 7.61 7.14 2.15
CA ALA A 73 8.85 6.78 1.47
C ALA A 73 9.14 5.27 1.51
N MET A 74 8.83 4.59 2.63
CA MET A 74 8.96 3.14 2.73
C MET A 74 7.91 2.43 1.88
N GLY A 75 6.64 2.84 2.01
CA GLY A 75 5.56 2.22 1.27
C GLY A 75 5.75 2.33 -0.24
N ARG A 76 6.34 3.43 -0.74
CA ARG A 76 6.75 3.55 -2.14
C ARG A 76 7.70 2.44 -2.56
N LYS A 77 8.74 2.15 -1.78
CA LYS A 77 9.67 1.04 -2.10
C LYS A 77 8.94 -0.29 -2.24
N VAL A 78 7.89 -0.51 -1.43
CA VAL A 78 7.07 -1.71 -1.48
C VAL A 78 6.19 -1.74 -2.72
N ILE A 79 5.45 -0.68 -3.03
CA ILE A 79 4.42 -0.70 -4.09
C ILE A 79 4.94 -0.32 -5.48
N GLN A 80 6.16 0.22 -5.61
CA GLN A 80 6.66 0.73 -6.90
C GLN A 80 6.71 -0.36 -7.98
N LYS A 81 7.22 -1.55 -7.64
CA LYS A 81 7.29 -2.68 -8.58
C LYS A 81 5.91 -3.12 -9.06
N LEU A 82 4.91 -3.13 -8.19
CA LEU A 82 3.51 -3.36 -8.54
C LEU A 82 2.97 -2.29 -9.50
N ILE A 83 3.17 -1.02 -9.14
CA ILE A 83 2.72 0.13 -9.93
C ILE A 83 3.33 0.10 -11.34
N ASP A 84 4.63 -0.19 -11.45
CA ASP A 84 5.33 -0.24 -12.72
C ASP A 84 4.79 -1.39 -13.59
N ALA A 85 4.61 -2.58 -13.03
CA ALA A 85 4.05 -3.73 -13.73
C ALA A 85 2.62 -3.47 -14.25
N MET A 86 1.77 -2.81 -13.45
CA MET A 86 0.41 -2.45 -13.87
C MET A 86 0.40 -1.39 -14.97
N ASN A 87 1.26 -0.37 -14.86
CA ASN A 87 1.37 0.69 -15.87
C ASN A 87 1.93 0.18 -17.20
N GLU A 88 2.83 -0.80 -17.16
CA GLU A 88 3.39 -1.41 -18.37
C GLU A 88 2.35 -2.33 -19.06
N ARG A 89 1.55 -3.06 -18.28
CA ARG A 89 0.65 -4.08 -18.79
C ARG A 89 -0.70 -3.54 -19.26
N ILE A 90 -1.19 -2.46 -18.65
CA ILE A 90 -2.56 -1.98 -18.83
C ILE A 90 -2.54 -0.64 -19.57
N GLU A 91 -2.86 -0.66 -20.87
CA GLU A 91 -3.00 0.56 -21.66
C GLU A 91 -4.12 1.46 -21.08
N ASN A 92 -3.93 2.77 -21.18
CA ASN A 92 -4.80 3.81 -20.61
C ASN A 92 -4.84 3.90 -19.07
N LEU A 93 -4.14 3.03 -18.35
CA LEU A 93 -3.94 3.17 -16.91
C LEU A 93 -2.68 3.98 -16.62
N ARG A 94 -2.75 4.89 -15.66
CA ARG A 94 -1.57 5.51 -15.06
C ARG A 94 -1.71 5.61 -13.54
N ILE A 95 -0.95 4.80 -12.83
CA ILE A 95 -0.81 4.85 -11.37
C ILE A 95 0.47 5.60 -11.00
N GLU A 96 0.37 6.53 -10.07
CA GLU A 96 1.49 7.30 -9.52
C GLU A 96 1.54 7.15 -7.99
N ALA A 97 2.71 6.89 -7.41
CA ALA A 97 2.89 6.89 -5.97
C ALA A 97 3.10 8.32 -5.45
N LEU A 98 2.12 8.87 -4.72
CA LEU A 98 2.23 10.16 -4.03
C LEU A 98 2.86 9.91 -2.66
N THR A 99 4.13 10.29 -2.52
CA THR A 99 4.87 10.12 -1.26
C THR A 99 4.60 11.27 -0.31
N VAL A 100 4.05 10.97 0.86
CA VAL A 100 3.80 11.95 1.93
C VAL A 100 4.76 11.75 3.09
N THR A 101 4.97 12.84 3.84
CA THR A 101 5.75 12.85 5.06
C THR A 101 4.80 12.90 6.24
N ASN A 102 5.05 12.10 7.28
CA ASN A 102 4.21 12.09 8.47
C ASN A 102 4.25 13.44 9.19
N SER A 103 3.15 14.20 9.18
CA SER A 103 3.12 15.52 9.82
C SER A 103 2.96 15.47 11.34
N LEU A 104 2.48 14.35 11.88
CA LEU A 104 2.13 14.22 13.30
C LEU A 104 3.36 13.86 14.15
N PHE A 105 4.13 12.87 13.69
CA PHE A 105 5.31 12.35 14.38
C PHE A 105 6.63 12.75 13.70
N GLY A 106 6.55 13.40 12.54
CA GLY A 106 7.71 13.93 11.83
C GLY A 106 8.29 12.97 10.76
N PRO A 107 9.27 13.46 9.97
CA PRO A 107 9.75 12.79 8.76
C PRO A 107 10.48 11.47 9.00
N GLY A 108 10.91 11.20 10.23
CA GLY A 108 11.54 9.92 10.58
C GLY A 108 10.56 8.74 10.58
N ILE A 109 9.25 9.00 10.61
CA ILE A 109 8.23 7.96 10.54
C ILE A 109 7.90 7.66 9.09
N THR A 110 8.41 6.53 8.61
CA THR A 110 8.28 6.11 7.21
C THR A 110 7.26 5.01 6.97
N VAL A 111 6.48 4.60 7.97
CA VAL A 111 5.41 3.58 7.81
C VAL A 111 4.04 4.22 7.61
N THR A 112 3.20 3.61 6.77
CA THR A 112 1.88 4.15 6.41
C THR A 112 0.86 4.10 7.54
N GLY A 113 0.93 3.07 8.40
CA GLY A 113 -0.01 2.90 9.51
C GLY A 113 0.06 3.98 10.58
N LEU A 114 1.07 4.86 10.50
CA LEU A 114 1.23 6.00 11.39
C LEU A 114 0.82 7.35 10.77
N LEU A 115 0.29 7.36 9.54
CA LEU A 115 -0.12 8.59 8.88
C LEU A 115 -1.45 9.15 9.46
N PRO A 116 -1.50 10.44 9.82
CA PRO A 116 -2.75 11.12 10.14
C PRO A 116 -3.61 11.38 8.89
N GLY A 117 -4.92 11.54 9.07
CA GLY A 117 -5.88 11.82 8.00
C GLY A 117 -5.57 13.12 7.23
N ARG A 118 -5.03 14.12 7.93
CA ARG A 118 -4.62 15.39 7.33
C ARG A 118 -3.53 15.25 6.26
N ASP A 119 -2.68 14.23 6.33
CA ASP A 119 -1.61 14.02 5.35
C ASP A 119 -2.19 13.54 4.02
N PHE A 120 -3.18 12.64 4.08
CA PHE A 120 -3.95 12.22 2.92
C PHE A 120 -4.73 13.39 2.32
N LEU A 121 -5.42 14.17 3.15
CA LEU A 121 -6.19 15.33 2.69
C LEU A 121 -5.29 16.34 1.97
N SER A 122 -4.13 16.68 2.56
CA SER A 122 -3.19 17.63 1.97
C SER A 122 -2.65 17.12 0.63
N ALA A 123 -2.25 15.85 0.56
CA ALA A 123 -1.77 15.25 -0.68
C ALA A 123 -2.81 15.27 -1.81
N ILE A 124 -4.08 15.02 -1.48
CA ILE A 124 -5.19 15.08 -2.46
C ILE A 124 -5.41 16.52 -2.94
N GLN A 125 -5.39 17.49 -2.02
CA GLN A 125 -5.60 18.90 -2.34
C GLN A 125 -4.46 19.51 -3.17
N GLU A 126 -3.23 19.10 -2.90
CA GLU A 126 -2.03 19.55 -3.65
C GLU A 126 -1.94 18.91 -5.04
N SER A 127 -2.53 17.73 -5.22
CA SER A 127 -2.46 16.97 -6.47
C SER A 127 -3.84 16.56 -6.99
N PRO A 128 -4.77 17.50 -7.31
CA PRO A 128 -6.19 17.20 -7.52
C PRO A 128 -6.53 16.49 -8.86
N ASN A 129 -5.53 16.18 -9.69
CA ASN A 129 -5.68 15.80 -11.10
C ASN A 129 -5.70 14.28 -11.35
N PHE A 130 -6.15 13.50 -10.36
CA PHE A 130 -6.36 12.06 -10.48
C PHE A 130 -7.86 11.71 -10.46
N ASP A 131 -8.21 10.63 -11.15
CA ASP A 131 -9.56 10.06 -11.16
C ASP A 131 -9.88 9.35 -9.83
N LEU A 132 -8.86 8.76 -9.19
CA LEU A 132 -8.98 7.99 -7.96
C LEU A 132 -7.75 8.16 -7.06
N TYR A 133 -7.96 8.23 -5.75
CA TYR A 133 -6.90 8.17 -4.75
C TYR A 133 -7.01 6.85 -3.96
N LEU A 134 -5.90 6.16 -3.82
CA LEU A 134 -5.78 4.99 -2.95
C LEU A 134 -5.06 5.38 -1.67
N ILE A 135 -5.64 4.99 -0.55
CA ILE A 135 -5.01 5.10 0.77
C ILE A 135 -4.72 3.71 1.34
N PRO A 136 -3.68 3.55 2.16
CA PRO A 136 -3.32 2.24 2.72
C PRO A 136 -4.31 1.86 3.83
N GLU A 137 -4.77 0.61 3.83
CA GLU A 137 -5.73 0.08 4.79
C GLU A 137 -5.25 0.22 6.24
N ASN A 138 -3.95 -0.03 6.46
CA ASN A 138 -3.36 0.00 7.79
C ASN A 138 -3.27 1.40 8.42
N ALA A 139 -3.61 2.48 7.70
CA ALA A 139 -3.73 3.82 8.26
C ALA A 139 -5.07 4.05 8.98
N LEU A 140 -6.04 3.15 8.80
CA LEU A 140 -7.36 3.20 9.44
C LEU A 140 -7.43 2.22 10.60
N ARG A 141 -8.03 2.66 11.71
CA ARG A 141 -8.40 1.77 12.81
C ARG A 141 -9.51 0.81 12.34
N PRO A 142 -9.37 -0.51 12.54
CA PRO A 142 -10.33 -1.50 12.04
C PRO A 142 -11.76 -1.33 12.59
N TRP A 143 -11.92 -0.83 13.82
CA TRP A 143 -13.20 -0.79 14.52
C TRP A 143 -14.05 0.46 14.25
N ASP A 144 -13.45 1.58 13.85
CA ASP A 144 -14.18 2.85 13.65
C ASP A 144 -13.74 3.65 12.41
N GLN A 145 -12.81 3.12 11.62
CA GLN A 145 -12.28 3.76 10.41
C GLN A 145 -11.80 5.20 10.64
N ARG A 146 -11.16 5.44 11.79
CA ARG A 146 -10.45 6.69 12.06
C ARG A 146 -8.97 6.57 11.78
N PHE A 147 -8.40 7.68 11.33
CA PHE A 147 -6.95 7.90 11.29
C PHE A 147 -6.41 8.21 12.71
N LEU A 148 -5.10 8.38 12.81
CA LEU A 148 -4.44 8.71 14.08
C LEU A 148 -4.82 10.06 14.68
N ASP A 149 -5.21 11.04 13.85
CA ASP A 149 -5.66 12.36 14.28
C ASP A 149 -7.18 12.47 14.42
N ASP A 150 -7.84 11.33 14.65
CA ASP A 150 -9.28 11.16 14.84
C ASP A 150 -10.16 11.59 13.66
N MET A 151 -9.59 12.02 12.53
CA MET A 151 -10.35 12.19 11.29
C MET A 151 -10.96 10.85 10.87
N THR A 152 -12.24 10.82 10.49
CA THR A 152 -12.85 9.60 9.94
C THR A 152 -12.54 9.48 8.45
N PHE A 153 -12.59 8.26 7.91
CA PHE A 153 -12.53 8.05 6.46
C PHE A 153 -13.62 8.84 5.71
N GLN A 154 -14.84 8.85 6.22
CA GLN A 154 -15.96 9.62 5.66
C GLN A 154 -15.71 11.14 5.67
N GLU A 155 -15.08 11.66 6.72
CA GLU A 155 -14.68 13.08 6.78
C GLU A 155 -13.61 13.40 5.75
N LEU A 156 -12.65 12.50 5.53
CA LEU A 156 -11.65 12.65 4.48
C LEU A 156 -12.32 12.72 3.10
N GLU A 157 -13.21 11.77 2.78
CA GLU A 157 -13.95 11.77 1.51
C GLU A 157 -14.73 13.06 1.30
N THR A 158 -15.44 13.51 2.33
CA THR A 158 -16.24 14.74 2.29
C THR A 158 -15.38 15.98 2.09
N LYS A 159 -14.25 16.09 2.82
CA LYS A 159 -13.36 17.26 2.74
C LYS A 159 -12.54 17.29 1.45
N ALA A 160 -12.11 16.12 0.97
CA ALA A 160 -11.34 16.00 -0.27
C ALA A 160 -12.22 16.25 -1.49
N ASN A 161 -13.50 15.86 -1.44
CA ASN A 161 -14.44 15.92 -2.56
C ASN A 161 -13.85 15.27 -3.84
N LYS A 162 -13.26 14.09 -3.64
CA LYS A 162 -12.62 13.27 -4.67
C LYS A 162 -12.93 11.79 -4.42
N PRO A 163 -12.91 10.93 -5.45
CA PRO A 163 -13.02 9.49 -5.24
C PRO A 163 -11.81 8.95 -4.47
N ILE A 164 -12.06 8.32 -3.33
CA ILE A 164 -11.02 7.70 -2.49
C ILE A 164 -11.40 6.24 -2.25
N ARG A 165 -10.42 5.34 -2.31
CA ARG A 165 -10.59 3.93 -1.92
C ARG A 165 -9.48 3.47 -1.01
N VAL A 166 -9.80 2.49 -0.17
CA VAL A 166 -8.80 1.74 0.58
C VAL A 166 -8.12 0.76 -0.37
N GLY A 167 -6.80 0.86 -0.50
CA GLY A 167 -5.97 0.02 -1.37
C GLY A 167 -5.65 -1.38 -0.80
N GLY A 168 -6.17 -1.70 0.39
CA GLY A 168 -5.95 -2.99 1.06
C GLY A 168 -4.51 -3.21 1.53
N SER A 169 -4.22 -4.46 1.88
CA SER A 169 -2.96 -4.93 2.49
C SER A 169 -2.15 -5.88 1.60
N THR A 170 -2.63 -6.19 0.39
CA THR A 170 -1.96 -7.04 -0.60
C THR A 170 -1.93 -6.40 -1.99
N ALA A 171 -1.05 -6.87 -2.87
CA ALA A 171 -0.98 -6.44 -4.26
C ALA A 171 -2.29 -6.73 -5.02
N ALA A 172 -2.94 -7.86 -4.69
CA ALA A 172 -4.26 -8.22 -5.20
C ALA A 172 -5.31 -7.17 -4.84
N THR A 173 -5.47 -6.89 -3.54
CA THR A 173 -6.44 -5.90 -3.07
C THR A 173 -6.14 -4.49 -3.59
N PHE A 174 -4.85 -4.14 -3.71
CA PHE A 174 -4.42 -2.86 -4.28
C PHE A 174 -4.88 -2.71 -5.73
N ALA A 175 -4.61 -3.73 -6.54
CA ALA A 175 -4.94 -3.68 -7.94
C ALA A 175 -6.45 -3.75 -8.19
N HIS A 176 -7.18 -4.56 -7.42
CA HIS A 176 -8.63 -4.55 -7.45
C HIS A 176 -9.20 -3.17 -7.09
N ALA A 177 -8.70 -2.52 -6.04
CA ALA A 177 -9.13 -1.17 -5.69
C ALA A 177 -8.84 -0.14 -6.80
N ALA A 178 -7.67 -0.24 -7.44
CA ALA A 178 -7.27 0.61 -8.56
C ALA A 178 -8.15 0.43 -9.81
N LEU A 179 -8.67 -0.78 -10.02
CA LEU A 179 -9.42 -1.15 -11.23
C LEU A 179 -10.92 -1.32 -11.00
N ALA A 180 -11.43 -1.09 -9.78
CA ALA A 180 -12.82 -1.40 -9.43
C ALA A 180 -13.88 -0.61 -10.21
N ASP A 181 -13.52 0.46 -10.92
CA ASP A 181 -14.44 1.16 -11.84
C ASP A 181 -14.63 0.42 -13.19
N PHE A 182 -13.79 -0.59 -13.46
CA PHE A 182 -13.73 -1.32 -14.72
C PHE A 182 -13.86 -2.84 -14.54
N SER A 183 -13.87 -3.33 -13.29
CA SER A 183 -14.17 -4.72 -13.00
C SER A 183 -15.65 -5.01 -13.28
N PRO A 184 -15.98 -6.09 -14.01
CA PRO A 184 -17.37 -6.47 -14.25
C PRO A 184 -18.10 -7.06 -13.02
N TYR A 185 -17.43 -7.16 -11.86
CA TYR A 185 -17.95 -7.75 -10.63
C TYR A 185 -17.46 -7.00 -9.40
#